data_AF-A0A2U8QTX6-F1
#
_entry.id   AF-A0A2U8QTX6-F1
#
_cell.length_a   1.000
_cell.length_b   1.000
_cell.length_c   1.000
_cell.angle_alpha   90.00
_cell.angle_beta   90.00
_cell.angle_gamma   90.00
#
_symmetry.space_group_name_H-M   'P 1'
#
loop_
_entity.id
_entity.type
_entity.pdbx_description
1 polymer ?
#
loop_
_entity_poly.entity_id
_entity_poly.type
_entity_poly.pdbx_seq_one_letter_code
_entity_poly.pdbx_strand_id
1 'polypeptide(L)'
;MEENKLRAALQEKEIVFEQHFYLYQKNVRRFENYIKYDAFKDLKLIFEIYSEIFHLRGYNYNKLTPDKMEKLLTPFSISEQRELLNHLIKSLSKNGNDDEAKEMMCILNDVELKYYWEKIKNGQDFFTSLFKLFLKGISYNLYILLLMIIIYLFFSTLIFCDAKFEIFAIIEVKKISFTECVWSNNFANLISYLFELDEKMEVKPLNFWGVILLAFQKAFLFLVIGNYLIMEMFNKIKLQ
;
A
#
# COMPACT_ATOMS: atom_id res chain seq x y z
N MET A 1 40.12 6.66 26.20
CA MET A 1 40.92 6.07 25.09
C MET A 1 40.03 5.27 24.11
N GLU A 2 39.03 4.53 24.60
CA GLU A 2 38.02 3.84 23.75
C GLU A 2 37.13 4.78 22.94
N GLU A 3 36.72 5.93 23.50
CA GLU A 3 35.86 6.89 22.81
C GLU A 3 36.50 7.46 21.52
N ASN A 4 37.83 7.60 21.51
CA ASN A 4 38.60 8.00 20.31
C ASN A 4 38.69 6.88 19.26
N LYS A 5 38.72 5.60 19.68
CA LYS A 5 38.71 4.47 18.74
C LYS A 5 37.35 4.30 18.08
N LEU A 6 36.28 4.47 18.84
CA LEU A 6 34.92 4.45 18.30
C LEU A 6 34.75 5.59 17.28
N ARG A 7 35.06 6.83 17.66
CA ARG A 7 34.96 7.99 16.74
C ARG A 7 35.79 7.82 15.46
N ALA A 8 36.99 7.28 15.55
CA ALA A 8 37.82 7.01 14.37
C ALA A 8 37.20 5.96 13.44
N ALA A 9 36.70 4.84 14.00
CA ALA A 9 36.02 3.80 13.22
C ALA A 9 34.73 4.32 12.56
N LEU A 10 34.03 5.26 13.20
CA LEU A 10 32.85 5.90 12.63
C LEU A 10 33.19 6.82 11.46
N GLN A 11 34.21 7.67 11.62
CA GLN A 11 34.70 8.53 10.54
C GLN A 11 35.16 7.71 9.34
N GLU A 12 35.81 6.56 9.57
CA GLU A 12 36.23 5.66 8.51
C GLU A 12 35.03 5.14 7.70
N LYS A 13 33.95 4.71 8.36
CA LYS A 13 32.73 4.26 7.66
C LYS A 13 32.04 5.39 6.88
N GLU A 14 32.03 6.60 7.40
CA GLU A 14 31.46 7.76 6.69
C GLU A 14 32.27 8.10 5.43
N ILE A 15 33.60 8.10 5.53
CA ILE A 15 34.50 8.28 4.39
C ILE A 15 34.27 7.18 3.34
N VAL A 16 34.15 5.93 3.77
CA VAL A 16 33.87 4.79 2.89
C VAL A 16 32.53 4.99 2.17
N PHE A 17 31.47 5.40 2.88
CA PHE A 17 30.19 5.72 2.26
C PHE A 17 30.32 6.80 1.18
N GLU A 18 30.97 7.92 1.50
CA GLU A 18 31.14 9.04 0.55
C GLU A 18 31.95 8.63 -0.68
N GLN A 19 33.01 7.83 -0.50
CA GLN A 19 33.81 7.29 -1.59
C GLN A 19 32.98 6.38 -2.51
N HIS A 20 32.25 5.41 -1.94
CA HIS A 20 31.39 4.51 -2.73
C HIS A 20 30.28 5.27 -3.45
N PHE A 21 29.64 6.22 -2.77
CA PHE A 21 28.57 7.02 -3.34
C PHE A 21 29.08 7.92 -4.48
N TYR A 22 30.24 8.55 -4.31
CA TYR A 22 30.89 9.34 -5.35
C TYR A 22 31.27 8.48 -6.57
N LEU A 23 31.86 7.31 -6.35
CA LEU A 23 32.22 6.37 -7.42
C LEU A 23 30.99 5.93 -8.19
N TYR A 24 29.91 5.57 -7.49
CA TYR A 24 28.63 5.24 -8.10
C TYR A 24 28.13 6.39 -8.98
N GLN A 25 28.02 7.61 -8.45
CA GLN A 25 27.52 8.76 -9.22
C GLN A 25 28.38 9.06 -10.45
N LYS A 26 29.69 8.96 -10.31
CA LYS A 26 30.64 9.15 -11.41
C LYS A 26 30.46 8.09 -12.49
N ASN A 27 30.30 6.83 -12.10
CA ASN A 27 30.20 5.71 -13.03
C ASN A 27 28.84 5.71 -13.75
N VAL A 28 27.74 5.98 -13.06
CA VAL A 28 26.40 6.12 -13.66
C VAL A 28 26.38 7.20 -14.74
N ARG A 29 27.09 8.33 -14.54
CA ARG A 29 27.16 9.41 -15.52
C ARG A 29 28.07 9.11 -16.71
N ARG A 30 29.07 8.26 -16.53
CA ARG A 30 30.16 8.08 -17.50
C ARG A 30 30.03 6.82 -18.35
N PHE A 31 29.38 5.77 -17.84
CA PHE A 31 29.33 4.47 -18.47
C PHE A 31 27.88 3.97 -18.58
N GLU A 32 27.29 4.01 -19.77
CA GLU A 32 25.90 3.56 -19.99
C GLU A 32 25.68 2.09 -19.57
N ASN A 33 26.66 1.23 -19.83
CA ASN A 33 26.57 -0.18 -19.49
C ASN A 33 26.71 -0.46 -17.98
N TYR A 34 27.27 0.46 -17.21
CA TYR A 34 27.43 0.27 -15.76
C TYR A 34 26.07 0.14 -15.04
N ILE A 35 25.06 0.86 -15.53
CA ILE A 35 23.69 0.78 -15.02
C ILE A 35 23.14 -0.65 -15.14
N LYS A 36 23.43 -1.34 -16.25
CA LYS A 36 22.92 -2.69 -16.54
C LYS A 36 23.58 -3.81 -15.72
N TYR A 37 24.84 -3.67 -15.33
CA TYR A 37 25.61 -4.81 -14.80
C TYR A 37 25.98 -4.68 -13.32
N ASP A 38 26.39 -3.49 -12.88
CA ASP A 38 27.06 -3.32 -11.57
C ASP A 38 26.37 -2.29 -10.68
N ALA A 39 25.73 -1.27 -11.24
CA ALA A 39 25.10 -0.18 -10.48
C ALA A 39 24.07 -0.68 -9.45
N PHE A 40 23.34 -1.75 -9.77
CA PHE A 40 22.37 -2.35 -8.86
C PHE A 40 23.02 -2.93 -7.60
N LYS A 41 24.17 -3.60 -7.75
CA LYS A 41 24.92 -4.19 -6.62
C LYS A 41 25.57 -3.10 -5.78
N ASP A 42 26.18 -2.12 -6.44
CA ASP A 42 26.84 -1.01 -5.77
C ASP A 42 25.84 -0.18 -4.96
N LEU A 43 24.64 0.04 -5.49
CA LEU A 43 23.59 0.77 -4.78
C LEU A 43 23.07 -0.02 -3.56
N LYS A 44 22.97 -1.34 -3.62
CA LYS A 44 22.66 -2.17 -2.44
C LYS A 44 23.71 -2.01 -1.35
N LEU A 45 24.99 -2.10 -1.70
CA LEU A 45 26.09 -1.91 -0.75
C LEU A 45 26.05 -0.51 -0.12
N ILE A 46 25.82 0.52 -0.93
CA ILE A 46 25.65 1.91 -0.45
C ILE A 46 24.50 2.00 0.55
N PHE A 47 23.37 1.32 0.32
CA PHE A 47 22.24 1.30 1.24
C PHE A 47 22.52 0.57 2.55
N GLU A 48 23.28 -0.53 2.52
CA GLU A 48 23.74 -1.20 3.73
C GLU A 48 24.61 -0.26 4.57
N ILE A 49 25.64 0.34 3.96
CA ILE A 49 26.54 1.27 4.65
C ILE A 49 25.76 2.48 5.18
N TYR A 50 24.86 3.06 4.37
CA TYR A 50 23.99 4.16 4.79
C TYR A 50 23.21 3.82 6.06
N SER A 51 22.59 2.64 6.09
CA SER A 51 21.77 2.21 7.23
C SER A 51 22.56 1.98 8.50
N GLU A 52 23.84 1.62 8.39
CA GLU A 52 24.73 1.47 9.55
C GLU A 52 25.17 2.82 10.12
N ILE A 53 25.37 3.83 9.26
CA ILE A 53 25.91 5.14 9.67
C ILE A 53 24.83 6.20 9.91
N PHE A 54 23.56 5.92 9.63
CA PHE A 54 22.48 6.92 9.68
C PHE A 54 22.34 7.61 11.04
N HIS A 55 22.29 6.83 12.12
CA HIS A 55 22.14 7.33 13.51
C HIS A 55 23.31 8.18 14.00
N LEU A 56 24.45 8.14 13.30
CA LEU A 56 25.71 8.71 13.74
C LEU A 56 25.92 10.14 13.22
N ARG A 57 24.94 10.67 12.46
CA ARG A 57 25.06 11.95 11.77
C ARG A 57 24.81 13.14 12.69
N GLY A 58 25.86 13.92 12.93
CA GLY A 58 25.77 15.29 13.47
C GLY A 58 25.40 16.35 12.44
N TYR A 59 25.33 16.03 11.14
CA TYR A 59 25.09 16.99 10.06
C TYR A 59 24.15 16.44 8.98
N ASN A 60 23.05 17.15 8.72
CA ASN A 60 21.95 16.80 7.80
C ASN A 60 22.31 16.67 6.30
N TYR A 61 23.59 16.79 5.91
CA TYR A 61 23.98 16.97 4.51
C TYR A 61 23.80 15.71 3.63
N ASN A 62 23.88 14.51 4.21
CA ASN A 62 23.88 13.25 3.45
C ASN A 62 22.57 12.43 3.57
N LYS A 63 21.47 12.98 4.12
CA LYS A 63 20.18 12.26 4.22
C LYS A 63 19.69 11.87 2.82
N LEU A 64 19.28 10.62 2.65
CA LEU A 64 18.59 10.13 1.46
C LEU A 64 17.12 10.57 1.55
N THR A 65 16.85 11.81 1.14
CA THR A 65 15.47 12.33 1.07
C THR A 65 14.69 11.62 -0.04
N PRO A 66 13.34 11.67 -0.01
CA PRO A 66 12.50 11.11 -1.06
C PRO A 66 12.90 11.55 -2.47
N ASP A 67 13.13 12.84 -2.68
CA ASP A 67 13.58 13.38 -3.97
C ASP A 67 14.93 12.81 -4.44
N LYS A 68 15.86 12.57 -3.52
CA LYS A 68 17.17 11.98 -3.85
C LYS A 68 17.00 10.50 -4.21
N MET A 69 16.13 9.80 -3.49
CA MET A 69 15.81 8.40 -3.76
C MET A 69 15.16 8.23 -5.12
N GLU A 70 14.18 9.05 -5.49
CA GLU A 70 13.58 9.00 -6.83
C GLU A 70 14.62 9.17 -7.94
N LYS A 71 15.54 10.13 -7.78
CA LYS A 71 16.65 10.36 -8.73
C LYS A 71 17.60 9.18 -8.82
N LEU A 72 17.95 8.56 -7.69
CA LEU A 72 18.82 7.37 -7.66
C LEU A 72 18.16 6.16 -8.32
N LEU A 73 16.84 6.03 -8.21
CA LEU A 73 16.07 4.90 -8.71
C LEU A 73 15.65 5.03 -10.18
N THR A 74 15.61 6.26 -10.71
CA THR A 74 15.21 6.56 -12.11
C THR A 74 15.87 5.67 -13.18
N PRO A 75 17.17 5.32 -13.09
CA PRO A 75 17.82 4.50 -14.11
C PRO A 75 17.38 3.02 -14.14
N PHE A 76 16.72 2.54 -13.08
CA PHE A 76 16.36 1.14 -12.91
C PHE A 76 14.93 0.85 -13.35
N SER A 77 14.65 -0.39 -13.76
CA SER A 77 13.28 -0.83 -14.04
C SER A 77 12.42 -0.82 -12.77
N ILE A 78 11.09 -0.71 -12.89
CA ILE A 78 10.18 -0.67 -11.73
C ILE A 78 10.37 -1.88 -10.80
N SER A 79 10.66 -3.06 -11.37
CA SER A 79 10.95 -4.28 -10.60
C SER A 79 12.23 -4.14 -9.76
N GLU A 80 13.29 -3.59 -10.35
CA GLU A 80 14.57 -3.35 -9.65
C GLU A 80 14.43 -2.23 -8.61
N GLN A 81 13.71 -1.15 -8.93
CA GLN A 81 13.41 -0.08 -7.97
C GLN A 81 12.73 -0.63 -6.72
N ARG A 82 11.72 -1.50 -6.91
CA ARG A 82 11.02 -2.17 -5.81
C ARG A 82 11.97 -3.03 -4.98
N GLU A 83 12.88 -3.76 -5.61
CA GLU A 83 13.84 -4.61 -4.89
C GLU A 83 14.85 -3.79 -4.09
N LEU A 84 15.38 -2.71 -4.69
CA LEU A 84 16.30 -1.77 -4.06
C LEU A 84 15.68 -1.09 -2.83
N LEU A 85 14.44 -0.60 -2.95
CA LEU A 85 13.72 0.01 -1.83
C LEU A 85 13.43 -1.00 -0.72
N ASN A 86 12.99 -2.22 -1.05
CA ASN A 86 12.80 -3.27 -0.06
C ASN A 86 14.10 -3.62 0.66
N HIS A 87 15.22 -3.66 -0.04
CA HIS A 87 16.53 -3.90 0.55
C HIS A 87 16.91 -2.78 1.51
N LEU A 88 16.78 -1.51 1.10
CA LEU A 88 17.04 -0.35 1.97
C LEU A 88 16.18 -0.38 3.24
N ILE A 89 14.87 -0.59 3.10
CA ILE A 89 13.93 -0.65 4.24
C ILE A 89 14.34 -1.76 5.22
N LYS A 90 14.67 -2.95 4.71
CA LYS A 90 15.15 -4.06 5.55
C LYS A 90 16.44 -3.71 6.28
N SER A 91 17.40 -3.08 5.59
CA SER A 91 18.67 -2.67 6.19
C SER A 91 18.48 -1.58 7.24
N LEU A 92 17.61 -0.60 6.99
CA LEU A 92 17.23 0.45 7.95
C LEU A 92 16.60 -0.14 9.20
N SER A 93 15.55 -0.97 9.07
CA SER A 93 14.90 -1.63 10.21
C SER A 93 15.83 -2.56 10.97
N LYS A 94 16.69 -3.33 10.29
CA LYS A 94 17.69 -4.19 10.94
C LYS A 94 18.64 -3.39 11.84
N ASN A 95 18.96 -2.17 11.44
CA ASN A 95 19.81 -1.25 12.19
C ASN A 95 19.02 -0.31 13.13
N GLY A 96 17.74 -0.57 13.37
CA GLY A 96 16.90 0.19 14.31
C GLY A 96 16.49 1.59 13.82
N ASN A 97 16.60 1.87 12.51
CA ASN A 97 16.22 3.15 11.89
C ASN A 97 14.74 3.15 11.45
N ASP A 98 13.81 2.82 12.34
CA ASP A 98 12.42 2.53 11.94
C ASP A 98 11.67 3.74 11.38
N ASP A 99 11.99 4.96 11.81
CA ASP A 99 11.33 6.16 11.30
C ASP A 99 11.76 6.48 9.86
N GLU A 100 13.05 6.32 9.56
CA GLU A 100 13.56 6.46 8.20
C GLU A 100 13.02 5.33 7.30
N ALA A 101 12.93 4.12 7.85
CA ALA A 101 12.33 2.99 7.14
C ALA A 101 10.86 3.27 6.75
N LYS A 102 10.06 3.91 7.64
CA LYS A 102 8.69 4.34 7.33
C LYS A 102 8.65 5.38 6.21
N GLU A 103 9.57 6.35 6.22
CA GLU A 103 9.67 7.35 5.14
C GLU A 103 9.95 6.68 3.78
N MET A 104 10.85 5.69 3.76
CA MET A 104 11.14 4.90 2.57
C MET A 104 9.97 3.99 2.14
N MET A 105 9.15 3.50 3.09
CA MET A 105 7.94 2.72 2.77
C MET A 105 6.92 3.53 1.96
N CYS A 106 6.82 4.85 2.17
CA CYS A 106 5.94 5.70 1.36
C CYS A 106 6.35 5.65 -0.12
N ILE A 107 7.65 5.79 -0.41
CA ILE A 107 8.19 5.72 -1.77
C ILE A 107 7.99 4.31 -2.36
N LEU A 108 8.20 3.27 -1.55
CA LEU A 108 7.96 1.89 -1.97
C LEU A 108 6.49 1.67 -2.39
N ASN A 109 5.53 2.22 -1.65
CA ASN A 109 4.12 2.10 -2.00
C ASN A 109 3.81 2.71 -3.38
N ASP A 110 4.40 3.86 -3.71
CA ASP A 110 4.23 4.50 -5.02
C ASP A 110 4.80 3.64 -6.15
N VAL A 111 6.00 3.08 -5.96
CA VAL A 111 6.64 2.17 -6.91
C VAL A 111 5.83 0.88 -7.07
N GLU A 112 5.27 0.35 -5.97
CA GLU A 112 4.46 -0.87 -6.01
C GLU A 112 3.11 -0.67 -6.68
N LEU A 113 2.45 0.48 -6.49
CA LEU A 113 1.24 0.83 -7.23
C LEU A 113 1.51 0.85 -8.75
N LYS A 114 2.60 1.50 -9.17
CA LYS A 114 3.04 1.51 -10.59
C LYS A 114 3.33 0.09 -11.09
N TYR A 115 4.04 -0.72 -10.29
CA TYR A 115 4.37 -2.10 -10.64
C TYR A 115 3.13 -2.98 -10.87
N TYR A 116 2.16 -2.94 -9.96
CA TYR A 116 0.95 -3.74 -10.09
C TYR A 116 0.08 -3.25 -11.25
N TRP A 117 0.05 -1.95 -11.50
CA TRP A 117 -0.63 -1.39 -12.66
C TRP A 117 -0.03 -1.87 -13.98
N GLU A 118 1.30 -1.89 -14.12
CA GLU A 118 1.96 -2.43 -15.31
C GLU A 118 1.69 -3.92 -15.50
N LYS A 119 1.70 -4.71 -14.42
CA LYS A 119 1.34 -6.14 -14.50
C LYS A 119 -0.06 -6.35 -15.04
N ILE A 120 -1.04 -5.59 -14.54
CA ILE A 120 -2.44 -5.62 -15.00
C ILE A 120 -2.51 -5.27 -16.49
N LYS A 121 -1.84 -4.19 -16.91
CA LYS A 121 -1.81 -3.74 -18.31
C LYS A 121 -1.23 -4.80 -19.25
N ASN A 122 -0.21 -5.53 -18.78
CA ASN A 122 0.45 -6.60 -19.53
C ASN A 122 -0.28 -7.96 -19.42
N GLY A 123 -1.42 -8.03 -18.74
CA GLY A 123 -2.21 -9.25 -18.57
C GLY A 123 -1.56 -10.32 -17.68
N GLN A 124 -0.44 -10.00 -17.00
CA GLN A 124 0.25 -10.92 -16.11
C GLN A 124 -0.36 -10.88 -14.71
N ASP A 125 -0.74 -12.04 -14.16
CA ASP A 125 -1.29 -12.17 -12.81
C ASP A 125 -2.44 -11.18 -12.54
N PHE A 126 -3.38 -11.01 -13.49
CA PHE A 126 -4.37 -9.93 -13.46
C PHE A 126 -5.12 -9.83 -12.12
N PHE A 127 -5.75 -10.93 -11.67
CA PHE A 127 -6.52 -10.94 -10.43
C PHE A 127 -5.66 -10.67 -9.20
N THR A 128 -4.48 -11.30 -9.11
CA THR A 128 -3.56 -11.13 -7.99
C THR A 128 -3.04 -9.70 -7.91
N SER A 129 -2.69 -9.11 -9.06
CA SER A 129 -2.19 -7.74 -9.15
C SER A 129 -3.29 -6.72 -8.87
N LEU A 130 -4.51 -6.96 -9.36
CA LEU A 130 -5.68 -6.13 -9.07
C LEU A 130 -6.00 -6.14 -7.57
N PHE A 131 -5.99 -7.31 -6.94
CA PHE A 131 -6.24 -7.44 -5.50
C PHE A 131 -5.15 -6.73 -4.67
N LYS A 132 -3.88 -6.86 -5.04
CA LYS A 132 -2.77 -6.16 -4.35
C LYS A 132 -2.85 -4.66 -4.54
N LEU A 133 -3.20 -4.19 -5.73
CA LEU A 133 -3.40 -2.77 -6.01
C LEU A 133 -4.57 -2.21 -5.22
N PHE A 134 -5.68 -2.97 -5.12
CA PHE A 134 -6.84 -2.62 -4.31
C PHE A 134 -6.48 -2.47 -2.83
N LEU A 135 -5.81 -3.46 -2.24
CA LEU A 135 -5.38 -3.41 -0.83
C LEU A 135 -4.45 -2.23 -0.55
N LYS A 136 -3.48 -1.98 -1.43
CA LYS A 136 -2.54 -0.87 -1.28
C LYS A 136 -3.20 0.49 -1.46
N GLY A 137 -4.09 0.62 -2.43
CA GLY A 137 -4.84 1.86 -2.67
C GLY A 137 -5.67 2.28 -1.46
N ILE A 138 -6.32 1.33 -0.80
CA ILE A 138 -7.07 1.56 0.44
C ILE A 138 -6.17 2.09 1.55
N SER A 139 -4.97 1.53 1.73
CA SER A 139 -4.04 1.97 2.78
C SER A 139 -3.37 3.31 2.51
N TYR A 140 -3.36 3.78 1.26
CA TYR A 140 -2.56 4.92 0.84
C TYR A 140 -3.28 6.26 1.02
N ASN A 141 -4.60 6.32 0.79
CA ASN A 141 -5.34 7.58 0.78
C ASN A 141 -6.78 7.43 1.27
N LEU A 142 -7.16 8.24 2.26
CA LEU A 142 -8.53 8.31 2.81
C LEU A 142 -9.59 8.57 1.73
N TYR A 143 -9.27 9.40 0.73
CA TYR A 143 -10.20 9.67 -0.37
C TYR A 143 -10.46 8.43 -1.22
N ILE A 144 -9.45 7.57 -1.42
CA ILE A 144 -9.60 6.29 -2.14
C ILE A 144 -10.47 5.33 -1.33
N LEU A 145 -10.27 5.27 -0.01
CA LEU A 145 -11.13 4.50 0.89
C LEU A 145 -12.60 4.96 0.79
N LEU A 146 -12.86 6.26 0.91
CA LEU A 146 -14.21 6.82 0.81
C LEU A 146 -14.84 6.52 -0.55
N LEU A 147 -14.08 6.69 -1.63
CA LEU A 147 -14.54 6.36 -2.99
C LEU A 147 -14.90 4.88 -3.11
N MET A 148 -14.09 3.97 -2.54
CA MET A 148 -14.37 2.53 -2.54
C MET A 148 -15.63 2.19 -1.74
N ILE A 149 -15.87 2.84 -0.61
CA ILE A 149 -17.13 2.68 0.16
C ILE A 149 -18.32 3.11 -0.69
N ILE A 150 -18.24 4.26 -1.38
CA ILE A 150 -19.31 4.76 -2.25
C ILE A 150 -19.58 3.76 -3.38
N ILE A 151 -18.53 3.29 -4.06
CA ILE A 151 -18.64 2.30 -5.14
C ILE A 151 -19.27 1.00 -4.62
N TYR A 152 -18.82 0.51 -3.46
CA TYR A 152 -19.38 -0.69 -2.83
C TYR A 152 -20.87 -0.53 -2.48
N LEU A 153 -21.25 0.61 -1.89
CA LEU A 153 -22.65 0.89 -1.54
C LEU A 153 -23.51 0.98 -2.79
N PHE A 154 -23.01 1.59 -3.86
CA PHE A 154 -23.69 1.67 -5.14
C PHE A 154 -23.94 0.27 -5.73
N PHE A 155 -22.91 -0.57 -5.84
CA PHE A 155 -23.06 -1.95 -6.34
C PHE A 155 -23.94 -2.81 -5.44
N SER A 156 -23.84 -2.65 -4.12
CA SER A 156 -24.69 -3.39 -3.18
C SER A 156 -26.15 -2.96 -3.27
N THR A 157 -26.42 -1.68 -3.53
CA THR A 157 -27.78 -1.19 -3.77
C THR A 157 -28.36 -1.76 -5.07
N LEU A 158 -27.53 -1.87 -6.12
CA LEU A 158 -27.92 -2.52 -7.38
C LEU A 158 -28.29 -4.00 -7.19
N ILE A 159 -27.55 -4.72 -6.33
CA ILE A 159 -27.85 -6.12 -6.00
C ILE A 159 -29.21 -6.27 -5.31
N PHE A 160 -29.62 -5.26 -4.52
CA PHE A 160 -30.91 -5.24 -3.83
C PHE A 160 -32.08 -4.78 -4.73
N CYS A 161 -31.80 -4.31 -5.95
CA CYS A 161 -32.85 -4.07 -6.93
C CYS A 161 -33.46 -5.39 -7.39
N ASP A 162 -34.77 -5.38 -7.67
CA ASP A 162 -35.46 -6.60 -8.10
C ASP A 162 -34.93 -7.05 -9.46
N ALA A 163 -34.51 -8.32 -9.53
CA ALA A 163 -34.03 -8.90 -10.78
C ALA A 163 -35.21 -9.01 -11.77
N LYS A 164 -35.08 -8.42 -12.95
CA LYS A 164 -36.11 -8.52 -14.00
C LYS A 164 -36.27 -9.93 -14.57
N PHE A 165 -35.31 -10.82 -14.28
CA PHE A 165 -35.25 -12.18 -14.79
C PHE A 165 -34.97 -13.13 -13.63
N GLU A 166 -35.85 -14.11 -13.43
CA GLU A 166 -35.78 -15.08 -12.32
C GLU A 166 -34.47 -15.88 -12.29
N ILE A 167 -33.88 -16.16 -13.46
CA ILE A 167 -32.62 -16.91 -13.59
C ILE A 167 -31.45 -16.15 -12.95
N PHE A 168 -31.52 -14.83 -12.88
CA PHE A 168 -30.51 -13.97 -12.25
C PHE A 168 -30.85 -13.61 -10.80
N ALA A 169 -31.96 -14.12 -10.25
CA ALA A 169 -32.31 -13.91 -8.85
C ALA A 169 -31.40 -14.74 -7.95
N ILE A 170 -30.42 -14.08 -7.35
CA ILE A 170 -29.43 -14.70 -6.46
C ILE A 170 -29.87 -14.58 -4.98
N ILE A 171 -30.63 -13.52 -4.68
CA ILE A 171 -31.16 -13.21 -3.35
C ILE A 171 -32.62 -12.81 -3.45
N GLU A 172 -33.39 -13.11 -2.41
CA GLU A 172 -34.73 -12.61 -2.18
C GLU A 172 -34.69 -11.61 -1.03
N VAL A 173 -35.25 -10.42 -1.25
CA VAL A 173 -35.22 -9.33 -0.28
C VAL A 173 -36.65 -8.96 0.10
N LYS A 174 -37.03 -9.18 1.35
CA LYS A 174 -38.30 -8.68 1.90
C LYS A 174 -38.15 -7.21 2.26
N LYS A 175 -38.36 -6.35 1.26
CA LYS A 175 -38.16 -4.90 1.40
C LYS A 175 -39.20 -4.27 2.33
N ILE A 176 -38.74 -3.34 3.15
CA ILE A 176 -39.58 -2.41 3.90
C ILE A 176 -39.72 -1.14 3.05
N SER A 177 -40.89 -0.51 3.08
CA SER A 177 -41.10 0.78 2.42
C SER A 177 -40.76 1.89 3.41
N PHE A 178 -39.59 2.50 3.23
CA PHE A 178 -39.12 3.69 3.95
C PHE A 178 -39.42 4.98 3.17
N THR A 179 -39.35 4.92 1.84
CA THR A 179 -39.56 6.08 0.94
C THR A 179 -40.20 5.66 -0.38
N GLU A 180 -40.86 6.59 -1.08
CA GLU A 180 -41.46 6.36 -2.40
C GLU A 180 -40.42 6.23 -3.53
N CYS A 181 -39.23 6.81 -3.35
CA CYS A 181 -38.15 6.71 -4.33
C CYS A 181 -37.50 5.31 -4.27
N VAL A 182 -37.59 4.55 -5.37
CA VAL A 182 -37.08 3.16 -5.47
C VAL A 182 -35.61 3.05 -5.05
N TRP A 183 -34.76 3.95 -5.54
CA TRP A 183 -33.32 3.92 -5.24
C TRP A 183 -33.02 4.24 -3.77
N SER A 184 -33.63 5.30 -3.24
CA SER A 184 -33.48 5.67 -1.83
C SER A 184 -34.02 4.58 -0.91
N ASN A 185 -35.13 3.94 -1.29
CA ASN A 185 -35.70 2.82 -0.56
C ASN A 185 -34.77 1.61 -0.55
N ASN A 186 -34.19 1.23 -1.69
CA ASN A 186 -33.24 0.12 -1.77
C ASN A 186 -31.96 0.42 -0.96
N PHE A 187 -31.48 1.66 -0.98
CA PHE A 187 -30.33 2.08 -0.17
C PHE A 187 -30.64 2.01 1.34
N ALA A 188 -31.81 2.50 1.77
CA ALA A 188 -32.24 2.41 3.16
C ALA A 188 -32.39 0.96 3.63
N ASN A 189 -32.96 0.10 2.79
CA ASN A 189 -33.04 -1.34 3.05
C ASN A 189 -31.66 -2.01 3.14
N LEU A 190 -30.71 -1.63 2.27
CA LEU A 190 -29.32 -2.11 2.35
C LEU A 190 -28.66 -1.70 3.68
N ILE A 191 -28.81 -0.44 4.10
CA ILE A 191 -28.28 0.03 5.40
C ILE A 191 -28.94 -0.75 6.54
N SER A 192 -30.27 -0.89 6.53
CA SER A 192 -31.00 -1.65 7.54
C SER A 192 -30.54 -3.10 7.63
N TYR A 193 -30.24 -3.73 6.49
CA TYR A 193 -29.67 -5.07 6.42
C TYR A 193 -28.24 -5.14 6.97
N LEU A 194 -27.36 -4.22 6.56
CA LEU A 194 -25.95 -4.24 6.97
C LEU A 194 -25.76 -4.02 8.46
N PHE A 195 -26.61 -3.20 9.08
CA PHE A 195 -26.53 -2.84 10.50
C PHE A 195 -27.59 -3.53 11.36
N GLU A 196 -28.40 -4.43 10.77
CA GLU A 196 -29.46 -5.18 11.46
C GLU A 196 -30.41 -4.26 12.24
N LEU A 197 -30.80 -3.13 11.64
CA LEU A 197 -31.59 -2.07 12.29
C LEU A 197 -33.07 -2.40 12.45
N ASP A 198 -33.60 -3.31 11.63
CA ASP A 198 -35.01 -3.72 11.64
C ASP A 198 -35.13 -5.24 11.43
N GLU A 199 -35.76 -5.92 12.37
CA GLU A 199 -35.95 -7.38 12.36
C GLU A 199 -36.89 -7.85 11.24
N LYS A 200 -37.73 -6.97 10.69
CA LYS A 200 -38.64 -7.32 9.58
C LYS A 200 -37.90 -7.44 8.25
N MET A 201 -36.70 -6.89 8.15
CA MET A 201 -35.89 -6.93 6.96
C MET A 201 -35.19 -8.29 6.85
N GLU A 202 -35.69 -9.15 5.97
CA GLU A 202 -35.09 -10.45 5.70
C GLU A 202 -34.46 -10.48 4.30
N VAL A 203 -33.19 -10.88 4.23
CA VAL A 203 -32.50 -11.20 2.97
C VAL A 203 -32.20 -12.69 2.97
N LYS A 204 -32.80 -13.42 2.02
CA LYS A 204 -32.64 -14.86 1.89
C LYS A 204 -31.82 -15.18 0.64
N PRO A 205 -30.72 -15.95 0.77
CA PRO A 205 -30.00 -16.44 -0.40
C PRO A 205 -30.85 -17.52 -1.08
N LEU A 206 -31.04 -17.39 -2.40
CA LEU A 206 -31.79 -18.39 -3.18
C LEU A 206 -30.93 -19.57 -3.62
N ASN A 207 -29.61 -19.38 -3.64
CA ASN A 207 -28.64 -20.38 -4.05
C ASN A 207 -27.29 -20.18 -3.34
N PHE A 208 -26.36 -21.11 -3.58
CA PHE A 208 -25.00 -21.07 -3.02
C PHE A 208 -24.25 -19.77 -3.37
N TRP A 209 -24.44 -19.23 -4.58
CA TRP A 209 -23.83 -17.97 -5.00
C TRP A 209 -24.35 -16.79 -4.19
N GLY A 210 -25.62 -16.80 -3.78
CA GLY A 210 -26.20 -15.81 -2.89
C GLY A 210 -25.60 -15.86 -1.49
N VAL A 211 -25.34 -17.07 -0.97
CA VAL A 211 -24.64 -17.22 0.31
C VAL A 211 -23.25 -16.59 0.23
N ILE A 212 -22.47 -16.89 -0.83
CA ILE A 212 -21.14 -16.30 -1.04
C ILE A 212 -21.23 -14.78 -1.15
N LEU A 213 -22.19 -14.26 -1.91
CA LEU A 213 -22.36 -12.83 -2.13
C LEU A 213 -22.64 -12.08 -0.82
N LEU A 214 -23.56 -12.60 0.01
CA LEU A 214 -23.89 -11.99 1.30
C LEU A 214 -22.71 -12.07 2.28
N ALA A 215 -22.02 -13.21 2.32
CA ALA A 215 -20.81 -13.37 3.13
C ALA A 215 -19.72 -12.38 2.70
N PHE A 216 -19.50 -12.22 1.39
CA PHE A 216 -18.54 -11.27 0.84
C PHE A 216 -18.95 -9.82 1.14
N GLN A 217 -20.23 -9.46 1.01
CA GLN A 217 -20.73 -8.13 1.35
C GLN A 217 -20.45 -7.78 2.81
N LYS A 218 -20.79 -8.66 3.76
CA LYS A 218 -20.52 -8.43 5.19
C LYS A 218 -19.01 -8.41 5.48
N ALA A 219 -18.24 -9.38 4.95
CA ALA A 219 -16.80 -9.45 5.17
C ALA A 219 -16.05 -8.23 4.63
N PHE A 220 -16.46 -7.71 3.46
CA PHE A 220 -15.87 -6.51 2.87
C PHE A 220 -16.11 -5.28 3.76
N LEU A 221 -17.33 -5.11 4.28
CA LEU A 221 -17.65 -4.04 5.22
C LEU A 221 -16.75 -4.11 6.46
N PHE A 222 -16.59 -5.30 7.04
CA PHE A 222 -15.70 -5.53 8.17
C PHE A 222 -14.23 -5.26 7.85
N LEU A 223 -13.74 -5.67 6.68
CA LEU A 223 -12.35 -5.42 6.28
C LEU A 223 -12.08 -3.94 6.03
N VAL A 224 -12.99 -3.23 5.37
CA VAL A 224 -12.84 -1.81 5.03
C VAL A 224 -12.99 -0.92 6.26
N ILE A 225 -14.06 -1.12 7.04
CA ILE A 225 -14.29 -0.37 8.29
C ILE A 225 -13.26 -0.78 9.34
N GLY A 226 -12.97 -2.07 9.48
CA GLY A 226 -12.01 -2.60 10.44
C GLY A 226 -10.59 -2.10 10.17
N ASN A 227 -10.10 -2.17 8.93
CA ASN A 227 -8.77 -1.62 8.61
C ASN A 227 -8.71 -0.12 8.84
N TYR A 228 -9.77 0.62 8.52
CA TYR A 228 -9.81 2.05 8.78
C TYR A 228 -9.78 2.38 10.28
N LEU A 229 -10.64 1.73 11.07
CA LEU A 229 -10.68 1.91 12.52
C LEU A 229 -9.35 1.52 13.17
N ILE A 230 -8.73 0.42 12.72
CA ILE A 230 -7.41 0.00 13.20
C ILE A 230 -6.36 1.06 12.86
N MET A 231 -6.32 1.55 11.62
CA MET A 231 -5.37 2.58 11.19
C MET A 231 -5.55 3.89 11.98
N GLU A 232 -6.79 4.32 12.20
CA GLU A 232 -7.11 5.53 12.96
C GLU A 232 -6.78 5.38 14.46
N MET A 233 -7.03 4.19 15.04
CA MET A 233 -6.61 3.87 16.40
C MET A 233 -5.09 3.92 16.53
N PHE A 234 -4.34 3.33 15.60
CA PHE A 234 -2.87 3.37 15.63
C PHE A 234 -2.33 4.79 15.45
N ASN A 235 -2.96 5.62 14.62
CA ASN A 235 -2.56 7.01 14.44
C ASN A 235 -2.80 7.85 15.70
N LYS A 236 -3.94 7.66 16.38
CA LYS A 236 -4.23 8.35 17.66
C LYS A 236 -3.35 7.87 18.81
N ILE A 237 -3.01 6.59 18.87
CA ILE A 237 -2.10 6.03 19.88
C ILE A 237 -0.67 6.56 19.69
N LYS A 238 -0.23 6.86 18.45
CA LYS A 238 1.09 7.47 18.17
C LYS A 238 1.17 8.98 18.43
N LEU A 239 0.03 9.65 18.65
CA LEU A 239 -0.05 11.07 18.97
C LEU A 239 -0.08 11.34 20.49
N GLN A 240 0.09 10.30 21.32
CA GLN A 240 0.27 10.36 22.77
C GLN A 240 1.66 9.83 23.14
#